data_AF-A0A349JL20-F1
#
_entry.id   AF-A0A349JL20-F1
#
_cell.length_a   1.000
_cell.length_b   1.000
_cell.length_c   1.000
_cell.angle_alpha   90.00
_cell.angle_beta   90.00
_cell.angle_gamma   90.00
#
_symmetry.space_group_name_H-M   'P 1'
#
loop_
_entity.id
_entity.type
_entity.pdbx_description
1 polymer ?
#
loop_
_entity_poly.entity_id
_entity_poly.type
_entity_poly.pdbx_seq_one_letter_code
_entity_poly.pdbx_strand_id
1 'polypeptide(L)'
;KKAVYFMGMSLWIIVQAGLFFLQPGQVLQMYLLAVMAGVGVSTAYLVPWSMIPDVIELDELQTGQRREGVFYSFMVLLQKIGLALGLWFVGQALERAGFLPTVPGQQPPIQPDSALFAIRVAIGPLPTIALICGMILAYFYPITREVHAEILLKLREKKAGNEMGDRQ
;
A
#
# COMPACT_ATOMS: atom_id res chain seq x y z
N LYS A 1 -5.72 -10.78 -8.70
CA LYS A 1 -4.88 -9.77 -8.01
C LYS A 1 -5.26 -8.34 -8.42
N LYS A 2 -5.16 -7.99 -9.71
CA LYS A 2 -5.54 -6.66 -10.23
C LYS A 2 -6.97 -6.23 -9.85
N ALA A 3 -8.01 -7.01 -10.16
CA ALA A 3 -9.40 -6.64 -9.83
C ALA A 3 -9.63 -6.37 -8.34
N VAL A 4 -9.10 -7.23 -7.46
CA VAL A 4 -9.19 -7.07 -5.99
C VAL A 4 -8.49 -5.80 -5.52
N TYR A 5 -7.33 -5.48 -6.08
CA TYR A 5 -6.60 -4.24 -5.78
C TYR A 5 -7.42 -3.01 -6.20
N PHE A 6 -7.94 -2.98 -7.43
CA PHE A 6 -8.73 -1.86 -7.92
C PHE A 6 -10.01 -1.66 -7.09
N MET A 7 -10.75 -2.73 -6.78
CA MET A 7 -11.94 -2.66 -5.93
C MET A 7 -11.60 -2.14 -4.52
N GLY A 8 -10.54 -2.66 -3.91
CA GLY A 8 -10.10 -2.25 -2.58
C GLY A 8 -9.64 -0.79 -2.53
N MET A 9 -8.89 -0.35 -3.54
CA MET A 9 -8.45 1.04 -3.65
C MET A 9 -9.59 2.01 -3.94
N SER A 10 -10.54 1.65 -4.81
CA SER A 10 -11.74 2.46 -5.05
C SER A 10 -12.57 2.64 -3.77
N LEU A 11 -12.78 1.56 -3.02
CA LEU A 11 -13.45 1.63 -1.72
C LEU A 11 -12.68 2.55 -0.76
N TRP A 12 -11.35 2.40 -0.69
CA TRP A 12 -10.53 3.21 0.22
C TRP A 12 -10.56 4.70 -0.13
N ILE A 13 -10.54 5.05 -1.42
CA ILE A 13 -10.66 6.44 -1.90
C ILE A 13 -12.02 7.03 -1.49
N ILE A 14 -13.11 6.27 -1.61
CA ILE A 14 -14.45 6.72 -1.16
C ILE A 14 -14.46 6.98 0.35
N VAL A 15 -13.84 6.09 1.12
CA VAL A 15 -13.74 6.24 2.58
C VAL A 15 -12.90 7.48 2.96
N GLN A 16 -11.80 7.73 2.25
CA GLN A 16 -10.98 8.92 2.46
C GLN A 16 -11.71 10.23 2.13
N ALA A 17 -12.53 10.23 1.08
CA ALA A 17 -13.42 11.35 0.80
C ALA A 17 -14.42 11.56 1.96
N GLY A 18 -15.00 10.48 2.48
CA GLY A 18 -15.87 10.53 3.66
C GLY A 18 -15.17 11.09 4.91
N LEU A 19 -13.93 10.67 5.17
CA LEU A 19 -13.12 11.17 6.29
C LEU A 19 -12.78 12.65 6.17
N PHE A 20 -12.62 13.17 4.95
CA PHE A 20 -12.35 14.59 4.72
C PHE A 20 -13.51 15.51 5.13
N PHE A 21 -14.75 15.07 4.88
CA PHE A 21 -15.97 15.83 5.21
C PHE A 21 -16.46 15.63 6.66
N LEU A 22 -15.85 14.70 7.41
CA LEU A 22 -16.21 14.41 8.78
C LEU A 22 -16.07 15.65 9.68
N GLN A 23 -17.11 15.96 10.47
CA GLN A 23 -17.12 17.08 11.41
C GLN A 23 -16.79 16.63 12.85
N PRO A 24 -16.29 17.54 13.70
CA PRO A 24 -16.09 17.26 15.12
C PRO A 24 -17.37 16.74 15.79
N GLY A 25 -17.26 15.67 16.58
CA GLY A 25 -18.40 15.06 17.29
C GLY A 25 -19.11 13.92 16.55
N GLN A 26 -18.83 13.69 15.26
CA GLN A 26 -19.40 12.57 14.48
C GLN A 26 -18.70 11.23 14.73
N VAL A 27 -18.60 10.82 16.01
CA VAL A 27 -17.82 9.67 16.45
C VAL A 27 -18.30 8.35 15.83
N LEU A 28 -19.62 8.15 15.71
CA LEU A 28 -20.17 6.93 15.10
C LEU A 28 -19.79 6.82 13.61
N GLN A 29 -19.89 7.91 12.85
CA GLN A 29 -19.51 7.94 11.44
C GLN A 29 -18.01 7.71 11.26
N MET A 30 -17.19 8.26 12.16
CA MET A 30 -15.75 8.02 12.21
C MET A 30 -15.45 6.52 12.34
N TYR A 31 -16.09 5.81 13.27
CA TYR A 31 -15.85 4.38 13.46
C TYR A 31 -16.32 3.55 12.28
N LEU A 32 -17.47 3.87 11.67
CA LEU A 32 -17.93 3.19 10.47
C LEU A 32 -16.95 3.37 9.30
N LEU A 33 -16.47 4.60 9.09
CA LEU A 33 -15.45 4.89 8.09
C LEU A 33 -14.13 4.16 8.40
N ALA A 34 -13.71 4.07 9.67
CA ALA A 34 -12.51 3.36 10.07
C ALA A 34 -12.59 1.85 9.78
N VAL A 35 -13.74 1.23 10.03
CA VAL A 35 -13.97 -0.19 9.68
C VAL A 35 -13.89 -0.39 8.17
N MET A 36 -14.52 0.48 7.38
CA MET A 36 -14.45 0.41 5.92
C MET A 36 -13.03 0.69 5.39
N ALA A 37 -12.29 1.62 6.00
CA ALA A 37 -10.89 1.88 5.68
C ALA A 37 -10.03 0.63 5.90
N GLY A 38 -10.32 -0.16 6.94
CA GLY A 38 -9.62 -1.41 7.24
C GLY A 38 -9.62 -2.40 6.08
N VAL A 39 -10.72 -2.49 5.33
CA VAL A 39 -10.82 -3.33 4.12
C VAL A 39 -9.86 -2.82 3.04
N GLY A 40 -9.87 -1.51 2.78
CA GLY A 40 -9.01 -0.85 1.80
C GLY A 40 -7.52 -1.01 2.13
N VAL A 41 -7.14 -0.72 3.38
CA VAL A 41 -5.77 -0.87 3.89
C VAL A 41 -5.30 -2.32 3.77
N SER A 42 -6.17 -3.29 4.08
CA SER A 42 -5.86 -4.71 3.98
C SER A 42 -5.56 -5.11 2.53
N THR A 43 -6.36 -4.67 1.56
CA THR A 43 -6.07 -4.91 0.13
C THR A 43 -4.80 -4.21 -0.34
N ALA A 44 -4.56 -2.99 0.12
CA ALA A 44 -3.36 -2.21 -0.21
C ALA A 44 -2.07 -2.85 0.30
N TYR A 45 -2.14 -3.52 1.45
CA TYR A 45 -1.02 -4.27 2.01
C TYR A 45 -0.87 -5.63 1.33
N LEU A 46 -1.93 -6.46 1.34
CA LEU A 46 -1.83 -7.87 0.92
C LEU A 46 -1.51 -8.05 -0.56
N VAL A 47 -2.05 -7.22 -1.45
CA VAL A 47 -1.89 -7.45 -2.89
C VAL A 47 -0.45 -7.26 -3.35
N PRO A 48 0.26 -6.16 -3.03
CA PRO A 48 1.68 -6.01 -3.37
C PRO A 48 2.54 -7.17 -2.86
N TRP A 49 2.35 -7.59 -1.60
CA TRP A 49 3.06 -8.74 -1.04
C TRP A 49 2.78 -10.05 -1.81
N SER A 50 1.55 -10.23 -2.30
CA SER A 50 1.19 -11.39 -3.13
C SER A 50 1.74 -11.32 -4.56
N MET A 51 2.14 -10.14 -5.06
CA MET A 51 2.68 -9.94 -6.41
C MET A 51 4.20 -10.15 -6.47
N ILE A 52 4.90 -10.00 -5.35
CA ILE A 52 6.37 -10.17 -5.28
C ILE A 52 6.80 -11.58 -5.74
N PRO A 53 6.19 -12.69 -5.27
CA PRO A 53 6.53 -14.03 -5.75
C PRO A 53 6.40 -14.18 -7.27
N ASP A 54 5.34 -13.65 -7.88
CA ASP A 54 5.11 -13.74 -9.32
C ASP A 54 6.26 -13.09 -10.13
N VAL A 55 6.80 -11.97 -9.62
CA VAL A 55 7.93 -11.26 -10.25
C VAL A 55 9.23 -12.03 -10.04
N ILE A 56 9.43 -12.61 -8.85
CA ILE A 56 10.60 -13.45 -8.55
C ILE A 56 10.62 -14.68 -9.47
N GLU A 57 9.48 -15.33 -9.69
CA GLU A 57 9.39 -16.50 -10.58
C GLU A 57 9.70 -16.13 -12.04
N LEU A 58 9.25 -14.97 -12.50
CA LEU A 58 9.59 -14.45 -13.82
C LEU A 58 11.11 -14.16 -13.93
N ASP A 59 11.71 -13.55 -12.91
CA ASP A 59 13.15 -13.29 -12.85
C ASP A 59 13.97 -14.60 -12.80
N GLU A 60 13.52 -15.60 -12.04
CA GLU A 60 14.12 -16.95 -12.00
C GLU A 60 14.05 -17.61 -13.39
N LEU A 61 12.93 -17.47 -14.10
CA LEU A 61 12.78 -18.02 -15.45
C LEU A 61 13.76 -17.38 -16.44
N GLN A 62 13.91 -16.05 -16.39
CA GLN A 62 14.77 -15.29 -17.30
C GLN A 62 16.26 -15.41 -16.97
N THR A 63 16.62 -15.37 -15.70
CA THR A 63 18.03 -15.30 -15.25
C THR A 63 18.58 -16.63 -14.75
N GLY A 64 17.71 -17.58 -14.40
CA GLY A 64 18.08 -18.83 -13.75
C GLY A 64 18.51 -18.68 -12.27
N GLN A 65 18.42 -17.49 -11.69
CA GLN A 65 18.85 -17.21 -10.32
C GLN A 65 17.65 -16.85 -9.45
N ARG A 66 17.53 -17.45 -8.26
CA ARG A 66 16.53 -17.05 -7.26
C ARG A 66 17.03 -15.90 -6.41
N ARG A 67 16.49 -14.70 -6.65
CA ARG A 67 16.90 -13.45 -5.97
C ARG A 67 15.89 -12.96 -4.93
N GLU A 68 15.22 -13.88 -4.23
CA GLU A 68 14.14 -13.58 -3.29
C GLU A 68 14.52 -12.50 -2.26
N GLY A 69 15.68 -12.66 -1.63
CA GLY A 69 16.17 -11.74 -0.60
C GLY A 69 16.34 -10.31 -1.11
N VAL A 70 16.76 -10.11 -2.37
CA VAL A 70 16.95 -8.78 -2.96
C VAL A 70 15.61 -8.09 -3.18
N PHE A 71 14.64 -8.80 -3.77
CA PHE A 71 13.31 -8.25 -4.01
C PHE A 71 12.60 -7.86 -2.71
N TYR A 72 12.61 -8.74 -1.70
CA TYR A 72 11.99 -8.45 -0.41
C TYR A 72 12.70 -7.31 0.34
N SER A 73 14.03 -7.31 0.36
CA SER A 73 14.80 -6.24 1.03
C SER A 73 14.55 -4.88 0.38
N PHE A 74 14.49 -4.84 -0.95
CA PHE A 74 14.21 -3.61 -1.69
C PHE A 74 12.78 -3.10 -1.42
N MET A 75 11.79 -4.00 -1.40
CA MET A 75 10.40 -3.64 -1.06
C MET A 75 10.28 -3.04 0.35
N VAL A 76 10.90 -3.68 1.36
CA VAL A 76 10.88 -3.18 2.73
C VAL A 76 11.63 -1.85 2.86
N LEU A 77 12.75 -1.69 2.14
CA LEU A 77 13.50 -0.43 2.12
C LEU A 77 12.63 0.71 1.56
N LEU A 78 11.99 0.50 0.41
CA LEU A 78 11.07 1.48 -0.18
C LEU A 78 9.91 1.82 0.75
N GLN A 79 9.35 0.80 1.44
CA GLN A 79 8.30 1.01 2.42
C GLN A 79 8.77 1.91 3.58
N LYS A 80 9.97 1.66 4.13
CA LYS A 80 10.53 2.47 5.21
C LYS A 80 10.81 3.90 4.79
N ILE A 81 11.34 4.10 3.58
CA ILE A 81 11.55 5.43 3.01
C ILE A 81 10.21 6.15 2.86
N GLY A 82 9.19 5.49 2.31
CA GLY A 82 7.86 6.05 2.16
C GLY A 82 7.22 6.43 3.49
N LEU A 83 7.35 5.58 4.52
CA LEU A 83 6.89 5.89 5.88
C LEU A 83 7.63 7.10 6.46
N ALA A 84 8.96 7.11 6.39
CA ALA A 84 9.77 8.20 6.93
C ALA A 84 9.42 9.54 6.26
N LEU A 85 9.31 9.56 4.93
CA LEU A 85 8.90 10.75 4.18
C LEU A 85 7.48 11.17 4.54
N GLY A 86 6.54 10.23 4.61
CA GLY A 86 5.15 10.51 4.97
C GLY A 86 5.01 11.13 6.37
N LEU A 87 5.65 10.52 7.37
CA LEU A 87 5.71 11.05 8.73
C LEU A 87 6.35 12.44 8.78
N TRP A 88 7.45 12.64 8.04
CA TRP A 88 8.13 13.92 7.99
C TRP A 88 7.25 15.02 7.36
N PHE A 89 6.63 14.77 6.20
CA PHE A 89 5.75 15.74 5.56
C PHE A 89 4.53 16.09 6.42
N VAL A 90 3.89 15.09 7.03
CA VAL A 90 2.74 15.31 7.92
C VAL A 90 3.17 16.07 9.18
N GLY A 91 4.31 15.72 9.78
CA GLY A 91 4.86 16.42 10.94
C GLY A 91 5.12 17.90 10.67
N GLN A 92 5.83 18.20 9.58
CA GLN A 92 6.09 19.59 9.15
C GLN A 92 4.80 20.36 8.86
N ALA A 93 3.79 19.72 8.26
CA ALA A 93 2.51 20.35 7.99
C ALA A 93 1.76 20.69 9.28
N LEU A 94 1.76 19.79 10.27
CA LEU A 94 1.11 20.00 11.57
C LEU A 94 1.81 21.08 12.40
N GLU A 95 3.14 21.09 12.43
CA GLU A 95 3.91 22.10 13.13
C GLU A 95 3.63 23.51 12.57
N ARG A 96 3.65 23.66 11.24
CA ARG A 96 3.32 24.92 10.55
C ARG A 96 1.86 25.33 10.73
N ALA A 97 0.96 24.36 10.89
CA ALA A 97 -0.46 24.61 11.11
C ALA A 97 -0.79 25.02 12.56
N GLY A 98 0.19 25.01 13.47
CA GLY A 98 0.00 25.39 14.86
C GLY A 98 -0.67 24.29 15.70
N PHE A 99 -0.42 23.02 15.37
CA PHE A 99 -0.96 21.89 16.14
C PHE A 99 -0.56 21.97 17.62
N LEU A 100 -1.54 21.90 18.52
CA LEU A 100 -1.31 21.94 19.97
C LEU A 100 -1.17 20.51 20.52
N PRO A 101 -0.01 20.11 21.05
CA PRO A 101 0.16 18.77 21.58
C PRO A 101 -0.69 18.57 22.85
N THR A 102 -1.26 17.38 22.99
CA THR A 102 -1.97 17.02 24.23
C THR A 102 -0.95 16.65 25.31
N VAL A 103 -0.99 17.35 26.44
CA VAL A 103 -0.10 17.08 27.58
C VAL A 103 -0.76 16.04 28.50
N PRO A 104 -0.06 14.96 28.88
CA PRO A 104 -0.60 13.97 29.81
C PRO A 104 -1.05 14.62 31.12
N GLY A 105 -2.28 14.36 31.54
CA GLY A 105 -2.87 14.93 32.75
C GLY A 105 -3.57 16.27 32.57
N GLN A 106 -3.59 16.84 31.36
CA GLN A 106 -4.37 18.04 31.03
C GLN A 106 -5.55 17.72 30.11
N GLN A 107 -6.57 18.58 30.11
CA GLN A 107 -7.65 18.50 29.13
C GLN A 107 -7.10 18.74 27.71
N PRO A 108 -7.57 18.00 26.69
CA PRO A 108 -7.13 18.20 25.32
C PRO A 108 -7.38 19.66 24.88
N PRO A 109 -6.36 20.38 24.36
CA PRO A 109 -6.54 21.74 23.90
C PRO A 109 -7.46 21.78 22.68
N ILE A 110 -8.23 22.86 22.56
CA ILE A 110 -9.02 23.13 21.35
C ILE A 110 -8.04 23.42 20.21
N GLN A 111 -8.08 22.60 19.18
CA GLN A 111 -7.19 22.73 18.03
C GLN A 111 -7.62 23.91 17.14
N PRO A 112 -6.68 24.68 16.57
CA PRO A 112 -7.02 25.70 15.59
C PRO A 112 -7.53 25.07 14.29
N ASP A 113 -8.37 25.80 13.56
CA ASP A 113 -8.96 25.33 12.30
C ASP A 113 -7.90 24.95 11.26
N SER A 114 -6.75 25.64 11.25
CA SER A 114 -5.59 25.32 10.42
C SER A 114 -5.03 23.92 10.71
N ALA A 115 -4.93 23.53 11.99
CA ALA A 115 -4.45 22.21 12.39
C ALA A 115 -5.47 21.12 12.04
N LEU A 116 -6.77 21.38 12.24
CA LEU A 116 -7.84 20.46 11.83
C LEU A 116 -7.84 20.25 10.31
N PHE A 117 -7.64 21.32 9.53
CA PHE A 117 -7.52 21.22 8.08
C PHE A 117 -6.28 20.41 7.67
N ALA A 118 -5.12 20.66 8.28
CA ALA A 118 -3.90 19.90 8.01
C ALA A 118 -4.08 18.39 8.30
N ILE A 119 -4.76 18.03 9.39
CA ILE A 119 -5.11 16.64 9.71
C ILE A 119 -6.01 16.04 8.62
N ARG A 120 -7.06 16.76 8.20
CA ARG A 120 -7.98 16.30 7.14
C ARG A 120 -7.24 16.06 5.82
N VAL A 121 -6.33 16.95 5.45
CA VAL A 121 -5.48 16.79 4.25
C VAL A 121 -4.60 15.55 4.36
N ALA A 122 -3.99 15.34 5.53
CA ALA A 122 -3.08 14.22 5.79
C ALA A 122 -3.78 12.85 5.79
N ILE A 123 -5.07 12.76 6.17
CA ILE A 123 -5.83 11.50 6.19
C ILE A 123 -6.65 11.24 4.91
N GLY A 124 -6.94 12.28 4.12
CA GLY A 124 -7.83 12.18 2.95
C GLY A 124 -7.11 12.46 1.62
N PRO A 125 -7.01 13.73 1.17
CA PRO A 125 -6.41 14.08 -0.11
C PRO A 125 -5.00 13.52 -0.35
N LEU A 126 -4.11 13.61 0.63
CA LEU A 126 -2.71 13.22 0.44
C LEU A 126 -2.57 11.70 0.20
N PRO A 127 -3.12 10.81 1.04
CA PRO A 127 -3.11 9.38 0.74
C PRO A 127 -3.89 9.05 -0.53
N THR A 128 -5.01 9.73 -0.83
CA THR A 128 -5.82 9.48 -2.03
C THR A 128 -4.99 9.62 -3.30
N ILE A 129 -4.18 10.69 -3.40
CA ILE A 129 -3.27 10.89 -4.55
C ILE A 129 -2.28 9.73 -4.66
N ALA A 130 -1.69 9.29 -3.54
CA ALA A 130 -0.78 8.16 -3.54
C ALA A 130 -1.46 6.85 -3.99
N LEU A 131 -2.71 6.61 -3.60
CA LEU A 131 -3.48 5.44 -4.04
C LEU A 131 -3.79 5.49 -5.53
N ILE A 132 -4.18 6.64 -6.06
CA ILE A 132 -4.44 6.82 -7.50
C ILE A 132 -3.17 6.54 -8.30
N CYS A 133 -2.02 7.08 -7.87
CA CYS A 133 -0.73 6.77 -8.48
C CYS A 133 -0.42 5.26 -8.43
N GLY A 134 -0.67 4.61 -7.29
CA GLY A 134 -0.52 3.16 -7.14
C GLY A 134 -1.43 2.35 -8.06
N MET A 135 -2.69 2.77 -8.23
CA MET A 135 -3.63 2.16 -9.18
C MET A 135 -3.16 2.29 -10.63
N ILE A 136 -2.63 3.46 -11.02
CA ILE A 136 -2.09 3.66 -12.36
C ILE A 136 -0.88 2.75 -12.59
N LEU A 137 0.05 2.65 -11.63
CA LEU A 137 1.20 1.75 -11.77
C LEU A 137 0.77 0.28 -11.82
N ALA A 138 -0.19 -0.13 -10.98
CA ALA A 138 -0.77 -1.48 -11.01
C ALA A 138 -1.57 -1.75 -12.30
N TYR A 139 -2.04 -0.71 -13.00
CA TYR A 139 -2.68 -0.87 -14.31
C TYR A 139 -1.68 -1.40 -15.35
N PHE A 140 -0.43 -0.95 -15.31
CA PHE A 140 0.63 -1.38 -16.22
C PHE A 140 1.30 -2.71 -15.82
N TYR A 141 0.85 -3.35 -14.73
CA TYR A 141 1.38 -4.64 -14.30
C TYR A 141 1.06 -5.74 -15.34
N PRO A 142 2.07 -6.35 -15.98
CA PRO A 142 1.88 -7.22 -17.14
C PRO A 142 1.60 -8.68 -16.78
N ILE A 143 1.75 -9.07 -15.51
CA ILE A 143 1.62 -10.48 -15.10
C ILE A 143 0.13 -10.78 -14.86
N THR A 144 -0.52 -11.33 -15.88
CA THR A 144 -1.87 -11.86 -15.79
C THR A 144 -1.87 -13.29 -15.25
N ARG A 145 -3.05 -13.85 -14.96
CA ARG A 145 -3.18 -15.21 -14.43
C ARG A 145 -2.66 -16.24 -15.44
N GLU A 146 -2.87 -15.97 -16.72
CA GLU A 146 -2.44 -16.79 -17.84
C GLU A 146 -0.91 -16.77 -17.97
N VAL A 147 -0.32 -15.57 -17.93
CA VAL A 147 1.15 -15.39 -17.96
C VAL A 147 1.81 -16.08 -16.77
N HIS A 148 1.24 -15.96 -15.57
CA HIS A 148 1.76 -16.63 -14.38
C HIS A 148 1.69 -18.16 -14.50
N ALA A 149 0.60 -18.71 -15.04
CA ALA A 149 0.49 -20.16 -15.29
C ALA A 149 1.53 -20.65 -16.32
N GLU A 150 1.80 -19.86 -17.36
CA GLU A 150 2.81 -20.15 -18.36
C GLU A 150 4.24 -20.14 -17.77
N ILE A 151 4.54 -19.16 -16.90
CA ILE A 151 5.83 -19.07 -16.20
C ILE A 151 6.06 -20.33 -15.35
N LEU A 152 5.06 -20.75 -14.57
CA LEU A 152 5.14 -21.94 -13.73
C LEU A 152 5.35 -23.22 -14.54
N LEU A 153 4.69 -23.32 -15.70
CA LEU A 153 4.85 -24.47 -16.60
C LEU A 153 6.28 -24.54 -17.15
N LYS A 154 6.80 -23.42 -17.66
CA LYS A 154 8.18 -23.33 -18.18
C LYS A 154 9.23 -23.63 -17.11
N LEU A 155 9.02 -23.18 -15.87
CA LEU A 155 9.91 -23.50 -14.75
C LEU A 155 9.90 -25.00 -14.41
N ARG A 156 8.75 -25.67 -14.47
CA ARG A 156 8.66 -27.12 -14.24
C ARG A 156 9.38 -27.90 -15.33
N GLU A 157 9.19 -27.54 -16.59
CA GLU A 157 9.87 -28.18 -17.73
C GLU A 157 11.40 -28.04 -17.60
N LYS A 158 11.89 -26.86 -17.24
CA LYS A 158 13.32 -26.60 -17.03
C LYS A 158 13.90 -27.44 -15.90
N LYS A 159 13.16 -27.60 -14.79
CA LYS A 159 13.58 -28.46 -13.66
C LYS A 159 13.61 -29.93 -14.05
N ALA A 160 12.57 -30.44 -14.73
CA ALA A 160 12.52 -31.81 -15.19
C ALA A 160 13.62 -32.15 -16.21
N GLY A 161 13.95 -31.21 -17.11
CA GLY A 161 15.06 -31.36 -18.07
C GLY A 161 16.42 -31.45 -17.39
N ASN A 162 16.68 -30.62 -16.38
CA ASN A 162 17.93 -30.68 -15.61
C ASN A 162 18.06 -32.00 -14.82
N GLU A 163 16.98 -32.49 -14.21
CA GLU A 163 16.98 -33.76 -13.47
C GLU A 163 17.22 -34.99 -14.38
N MET A 164 16.79 -34.94 -15.64
CA MET A 164 17.09 -36.00 -16.62
C MET A 164 18.52 -35.93 -17.13
N GLY A 165 19.10 -34.73 -17.28
CA GLY A 165 20.48 -34.52 -17.68
C GLY A 165 21.50 -34.97 -16.61
N ASP A 166 21.21 -34.75 -15.33
CA ASP A 166 22.09 -35.17 -14.22
C ASP A 166 22.09 -36.68 -13.95
N ARG A 167 21.16 -37.45 -14.55
CA ARG A 167 21.05 -38.91 -14.38
C ARG A 167 21.74 -39.73 -15.48
N GLN A 168 22.29 -39.08 -16.51
CA GLN A 168 23.06 -39.71 -17.59
C GLN A 168 24.56 -39.53 -17.37
#